data_AF-A0A7V6RLJ5-F1
#
_entry.id   AF-A0A7V6RLJ5-F1
#
_cell.length_a   1.000
_cell.length_b   1.000
_cell.length_c   1.000
_cell.angle_alpha   90.00
_cell.angle_beta   90.00
_cell.angle_gamma   90.00
#
_symmetry.space_group_name_H-M   'P 1'
#
loop_
_entity.id
_entity.type
_entity.pdbx_description
1 polymer ?
#
loop_
_entity_poly.entity_id
_entity_poly.type
_entity_poly.pdbx_seq_one_letter_code
_entity_poly.pdbx_strand_id
1 'polypeptide(L)'
;GLFDILPILGPGTIFVPWVIWEFMSGRAGMGISLLIVYIIISAVRQFLEPKVVGDNIGLHPLLTLISLYVGLQLGGLVGMILGPIILVILIASYRAGVFEGLDWRKQR
;
A
#
# COMPACT_ATOMS: atom_id res chain seq x y z
N GLY A 1 -15.87 8.03 3.84
CA GLY A 1 -16.17 9.47 3.96
C GLY A 1 -15.73 10.21 2.72
N LEU A 2 -16.10 11.49 2.54
CA LEU A 2 -15.73 12.31 1.37
C LEU A 2 -14.20 12.29 1.07
N PHE A 3 -13.39 12.06 2.11
CA PHE A 3 -11.94 11.91 2.05
C PHE A 3 -11.43 10.59 1.42
N ASP A 4 -12.27 9.58 1.24
CA ASP A 4 -11.90 8.31 0.57
C ASP A 4 -11.93 8.43 -0.96
N ILE A 5 -12.50 9.53 -1.48
CA ILE A 5 -12.47 9.88 -2.90
C ILE A 5 -11.13 10.52 -3.29
N LEU A 6 -10.46 11.26 -2.39
CA LEU A 6 -9.15 11.88 -2.62
C LEU A 6 -8.03 10.91 -3.06
N PRO A 7 -7.98 9.66 -2.57
CA PRO A 7 -7.11 8.62 -3.13
C PRO A 7 -7.35 8.33 -4.61
N ILE A 8 -8.61 8.20 -5.04
CA ILE A 8 -9.01 7.75 -6.40
C ILE A 8 -9.07 8.91 -7.40
N LEU A 9 -9.68 10.04 -7.02
CA LEU A 9 -9.63 11.29 -7.75
C LEU A 9 -8.37 12.03 -7.34
N GLY A 10 -7.22 11.46 -7.73
CA GLY A 10 -5.93 12.04 -7.42
C GLY A 10 -5.79 13.47 -7.99
N PRO A 11 -4.81 14.24 -7.51
CA PRO A 11 -4.52 15.61 -7.97
C PRO A 11 -4.36 15.70 -9.49
N GLY A 12 -3.97 14.62 -10.17
CA GLY A 12 -3.86 14.58 -11.63
C GLY A 12 -5.16 14.93 -12.36
N THR A 13 -6.32 14.63 -11.79
CA THR A 13 -7.63 14.97 -12.40
C THR A 13 -7.85 16.47 -12.57
N ILE A 14 -7.25 17.30 -11.71
CA ILE A 14 -7.34 18.77 -11.76
C ILE A 14 -6.11 19.36 -12.45
N PHE A 15 -4.91 18.90 -12.08
CA PHE A 15 -3.65 19.46 -12.58
C PHE A 15 -3.43 19.16 -14.07
N VAL A 16 -3.78 17.97 -14.55
CA VAL A 16 -3.55 17.60 -15.97
C VAL A 16 -4.33 18.48 -16.95
N PRO A 17 -5.67 18.65 -16.84
CA PRO A 17 -6.40 19.53 -17.76
C PRO A 17 -5.96 20.99 -17.63
N TRP A 18 -5.59 21.44 -16.43
CA TRP A 18 -5.14 22.82 -16.22
C TRP A 18 -3.77 23.08 -16.84
N VAL A 19 -2.83 22.16 -16.71
CA VAL A 19 -1.52 22.23 -17.38
C VAL A 19 -1.71 22.29 -18.90
N ILE A 20 -2.57 21.43 -19.45
CA ILE A 20 -2.89 21.43 -20.89
C ILE A 20 -3.48 22.78 -21.31
N TRP A 21 -4.42 23.32 -20.53
CA TRP A 21 -5.03 24.62 -20.80
C TRP A 21 -4.04 25.77 -20.79
N GLU A 22 -3.08 25.78 -19.86
CA GLU A 22 -2.03 26.81 -19.79
C GLU A 22 -1.09 26.76 -20.98
N PHE A 23 -0.72 25.56 -21.45
CA PHE A 23 0.05 25.41 -22.68
C PHE A 23 -0.74 25.84 -23.91
N MET A 24 -2.02 25.50 -24.00
CA MET A 24 -2.91 25.97 -25.10
C MET A 24 -3.12 27.48 -25.09
N SER A 25 -3.12 28.10 -23.90
CA SER A 25 -3.28 29.55 -23.73
C SER A 25 -1.98 30.33 -24.01
N GLY A 26 -0.89 29.67 -24.40
CA GLY A 26 0.41 30.30 -24.65
C GLY A 26 1.18 30.69 -23.38
N ARG A 27 0.68 30.33 -22.19
CA ARG A 27 1.27 30.65 -20.87
C ARG A 27 2.21 29.55 -20.41
N ALA A 28 3.25 29.28 -21.20
CA ALA A 28 4.18 28.17 -20.95
C ALA A 28 4.84 28.21 -19.56
N GLY A 29 5.18 29.39 -19.04
CA GLY A 29 5.76 29.54 -17.70
C GLY A 29 4.84 29.07 -16.56
N MET A 30 3.53 29.35 -16.67
CA MET A 30 2.53 28.88 -15.72
C MET A 30 2.30 27.37 -15.86
N GLY A 31 2.27 26.85 -17.09
CA GLY A 31 2.16 25.41 -17.35
C GLY A 31 3.32 24.60 -16.75
N ILE A 32 4.57 25.08 -16.91
CA ILE A 32 5.76 24.41 -16.37
C ILE A 32 5.76 24.43 -14.83
N SER A 33 5.43 25.56 -14.21
CA SER A 33 5.37 25.64 -12.74
C SER A 33 4.27 24.73 -12.16
N LEU A 34 3.09 24.67 -12.79
CA LEU A 34 2.03 23.71 -12.44
C LEU A 34 2.50 22.26 -12.58
N LEU A 35 3.24 21.94 -13.65
CA LEU A 35 3.78 20.60 -13.87
C LEU A 35 4.76 20.18 -12.76
N ILE A 36 5.66 21.09 -12.35
CA ILE A 36 6.62 20.85 -11.27
C ILE A 36 5.88 20.58 -9.95
N VAL A 37 4.89 21.42 -9.61
CA VAL A 37 4.07 21.24 -8.41
C VAL A 37 3.34 19.89 -8.45
N TYR A 38 2.77 19.52 -9.59
CA TYR A 38 2.09 18.24 -9.77
C TYR A 38 3.01 17.04 -9.55
N ILE A 39 4.25 17.08 -10.07
CA ILE A 39 5.24 16.02 -9.87
C ILE A 39 5.61 15.88 -8.40
N ILE A 40 5.86 17.00 -7.70
CA ILE A 40 6.21 16.99 -6.28
C ILE A 40 5.07 16.37 -5.45
N ILE A 41 3.84 16.81 -5.68
CA ILE A 41 2.66 16.27 -4.98
C ILE A 41 2.51 14.77 -5.24
N SER A 42 2.69 14.33 -6.49
CA SER A 42 2.57 12.92 -6.88
C SER A 42 3.67 12.07 -6.23
N ALA A 43 4.92 12.54 -6.21
CA ALA A 43 6.02 11.86 -5.55
C ALA A 43 5.75 11.72 -4.05
N VAL A 44 5.36 12.80 -3.37
CA VAL A 44 5.02 12.79 -1.95
C VAL A 44 3.89 11.80 -1.65
N ARG A 45 2.83 11.76 -2.49
CA ARG A 45 1.76 10.76 -2.36
C ARG A 45 2.27 9.33 -2.51
N GLN A 46 3.12 9.07 -3.49
CA GLN A 46 3.68 7.74 -3.73
C GLN A 46 4.53 7.23 -2.55
N PHE A 47 5.09 8.12 -1.72
CA PHE A 47 5.74 7.72 -0.46
C PHE A 47 4.78 7.65 0.74
N LEU A 48 3.78 8.52 0.78
CA LEU A 48 2.80 8.56 1.88
C LEU A 48 1.81 7.39 1.82
N GLU A 49 1.26 7.07 0.65
CA GLU A 49 0.29 5.98 0.47
C GLU A 49 0.80 4.62 0.97
N PRO A 50 1.99 4.13 0.58
CA PRO A 50 2.51 2.87 1.11
C PRO A 50 2.92 2.96 2.58
N LYS A 51 3.24 4.13 3.14
CA LYS A 51 3.45 4.27 4.59
C LYS A 51 2.12 4.19 5.36
N VAL A 52 1.14 4.97 4.92
CA VAL A 52 -0.20 5.03 5.53
C VAL A 52 -0.91 3.68 5.44
N VAL A 53 -0.73 2.93 4.35
CA VAL A 53 -1.38 1.63 4.15
C VAL A 53 -0.50 0.46 4.60
N GLY A 54 0.82 0.52 4.37
CA GLY A 54 1.77 -0.57 4.62
C GLY A 54 2.13 -0.78 6.09
N ASP A 55 2.14 0.28 6.91
CA ASP A 55 2.39 0.15 8.35
C ASP A 55 1.28 -0.65 9.06
N ASN A 56 0.06 -0.70 8.48
CA ASN A 56 -1.08 -1.38 9.09
C ASN A 56 -1.08 -2.90 8.88
N ILE A 57 -0.51 -3.40 7.78
CA ILE A 57 -0.43 -4.84 7.54
C ILE A 57 0.66 -5.47 8.42
N GLY A 58 1.75 -4.73 8.70
CA GLY A 58 2.87 -5.15 9.55
C GLY A 58 3.46 -6.53 9.21
N LEU A 59 3.29 -6.96 7.95
CA LEU A 59 3.98 -8.11 7.38
C LEU A 59 5.35 -7.62 6.94
N HIS A 60 6.38 -8.05 7.66
CA HIS A 60 7.75 -7.71 7.31
C HIS A 60 8.06 -8.26 5.91
N PRO A 61 8.55 -7.45 4.94
CA PRO A 61 8.84 -7.94 3.59
C PRO A 61 9.76 -9.16 3.55
N LEU A 62 10.71 -9.25 4.49
CA LEU A 62 11.52 -10.46 4.66
C LEU A 62 10.70 -11.70 5.01
N LEU A 63 9.68 -11.62 5.87
CA LEU A 63 8.85 -12.77 6.22
C LEU A 63 8.10 -13.28 4.98
N THR A 64 7.56 -12.37 4.18
CA THR A 64 6.91 -12.73 2.90
C THR A 64 7.92 -13.40 1.96
N LEU A 65 9.13 -12.85 1.82
CA LEU A 65 10.17 -13.44 0.98
C LEU A 65 10.61 -14.82 1.47
N ILE A 66 10.80 -14.99 2.78
CA ILE A 66 11.12 -16.27 3.40
C ILE A 66 9.99 -17.27 3.15
N SER A 67 8.72 -16.87 3.28
CA SER A 67 7.58 -17.75 3.02
C SER A 67 7.48 -18.19 1.56
N LEU A 68 7.82 -17.33 0.61
CA LEU A 68 7.91 -17.66 -0.81
C LEU A 68 9.01 -18.70 -1.06
N TYR A 69 10.19 -18.48 -0.47
CA TYR A 69 11.33 -19.38 -0.64
C TYR A 69 11.09 -20.75 0.02
N VAL A 70 10.63 -20.77 1.27
CA VAL A 70 10.30 -22.01 1.99
C VAL A 70 9.15 -22.73 1.29
N GLY A 71 8.11 -22.00 0.88
CA GLY A 71 7.01 -22.54 0.09
C GLY A 71 7.49 -23.17 -1.22
N LEU A 72 8.40 -22.51 -1.93
CA LEU A 72 9.02 -23.04 -3.15
C LEU A 72 9.79 -24.34 -2.88
N GLN A 73 10.56 -24.41 -1.80
CA GLN A 73 11.34 -25.61 -1.46
C GLN A 73 10.45 -26.79 -1.05
N LEU A 74 9.33 -26.54 -0.36
CA LEU A 74 8.46 -27.61 0.15
C LEU A 74 7.45 -28.13 -0.88
N GLY A 75 6.95 -27.26 -1.76
CA GLY A 75 5.83 -27.60 -2.66
C GLY A 75 5.98 -27.06 -4.07
N GLY A 76 7.19 -26.66 -4.48
CA GLY A 76 7.43 -26.08 -5.80
C GLY A 76 6.62 -24.80 -6.02
N LEU A 77 6.13 -24.59 -7.24
CA LEU A 77 5.35 -23.40 -7.60
C LEU A 77 4.06 -23.26 -6.78
N VAL A 78 3.39 -24.38 -6.47
CA VAL A 78 2.16 -24.37 -5.67
C VAL A 78 2.47 -23.97 -4.22
N GLY A 79 3.54 -24.53 -3.65
CA GLY A 79 3.99 -24.17 -2.31
C GLY A 79 4.46 -22.72 -2.22
N MET A 80 5.07 -22.15 -3.26
CA MET A 80 5.42 -20.74 -3.33
C MET A 80 4.19 -19.84 -3.18
N ILE A 81 3.07 -20.15 -3.83
CA ILE A 81 1.83 -19.35 -3.72
C ILE A 81 1.17 -19.56 -2.35
N LEU A 82 1.13 -20.81 -1.87
CA LEU A 82 0.52 -21.14 -0.59
C LEU A 82 1.31 -20.60 0.62
N GLY A 83 2.63 -20.45 0.52
CA GLY A 83 3.50 -19.99 1.60
C GLY A 83 3.08 -18.65 2.21
N PRO A 84 2.99 -17.56 1.43
CA PRO A 84 2.51 -16.27 1.91
C PRO A 84 1.07 -16.33 2.44
N ILE A 85 0.20 -17.13 1.83
CA ILE A 85 -1.20 -17.26 2.27
C ILE A 85 -1.27 -17.83 3.68
N ILE A 86 -0.55 -18.93 3.94
CA ILE A 86 -0.48 -19.55 5.27
C ILE A 86 0.15 -18.59 6.28
N LEU A 87 1.23 -17.89 5.91
CA LEU A 87 1.89 -16.88 6.74
C LEU A 87 0.91 -15.76 7.16
N VAL A 88 0.14 -15.23 6.20
CA VAL A 88 -0.87 -14.18 6.45
C VAL A 88 -1.94 -14.69 7.42
N ILE A 89 -2.45 -15.91 7.23
CA ILE A 89 -3.46 -16.51 8.10
C ILE A 89 -2.92 -16.68 9.52
N LEU A 90 -1.69 -17.17 9.69
CA LEU A 90 -1.06 -17.34 10.99
C LEU A 90 -0.91 -16.00 11.72
N ILE A 91 -0.43 -14.97 11.01
CA ILE A 91 -0.22 -13.64 11.59
C ILE A 91 -1.55 -12.96 11.92
N ALA A 92 -2.55 -13.09 11.06
CA ALA A 92 -3.91 -12.61 11.33
C ALA A 92 -4.51 -13.30 12.55
N SER A 93 -4.36 -14.62 12.67
CA SER A 93 -4.87 -15.40 13.82
C SER A 93 -4.17 -15.02 15.13
N TYR A 94 -2.86 -14.79 15.08
CA TYR A 94 -2.08 -14.32 16.23
C TYR A 94 -2.53 -12.92 16.68
N ARG A 95 -2.68 -11.98 15.74
CA ARG A 95 -3.16 -10.62 16.04
C ARG A 95 -4.61 -10.57 16.52
N ALA A 96 -5.45 -11.49 16.04
CA ALA A 96 -6.83 -11.62 16.48
C ALA A 96 -6.97 -12.25 17.89
N GLY A 97 -5.86 -12.58 18.57
CA GLY A 97 -5.89 -13.13 19.93
C GLY A 97 -6.54 -14.51 19.99
N VAL A 98 -6.62 -15.25 18.87
CA VAL A 98 -7.22 -16.60 18.83
C VAL A 98 -6.53 -17.54 19.82
N PHE A 99 -5.23 -17.34 20.03
CA PHE A 99 -4.44 -18.12 20.98
C PHE A 99 -4.55 -17.62 22.43
N GLU A 100 -4.98 -16.38 22.68
CA GLU A 100 -5.27 -15.86 24.03
C GLU A 100 -6.63 -16.34 24.53
N GLY A 101 -7.62 -16.47 23.64
CA GLY A 101 -8.92 -17.08 23.97
C GLY A 101 -8.84 -18.56 24.36
N LEU A 102 -7.71 -19.23 24.10
CA LEU A 102 -7.45 -20.63 24.48
C LEU A 102 -6.91 -20.76 25.92
N ASP A 103 -6.46 -19.67 26.55
CA ASP A 103 -5.89 -19.67 27.90
C ASP A 103 -6.93 -19.28 28.98
N TRP A 104 -8.21 -19.63 28.76
CA TRP A 104 -9.37 -19.40 29.65
C TRP A 104 -9.29 -20.15 31.00
N ARG A 105 -8.09 -20.45 31.52
CA ARG A 105 -7.93 -21.10 32.82
C ARG A 105 -6.74 -20.60 33.64
N LYS A 106 -6.44 -19.30 33.63
CA LYS A 106 -5.55 -18.75 34.69
C LYS A 106 -5.72 -17.25 34.93
N GLN A 107 -6.84 -16.86 35.54
CA GLN A 107 -6.90 -15.69 36.43
C GLN A 107 -8.18 -15.77 37.30
N ARG A 108 -8.02 -16.38 38.48
CA ARG A 108 -8.71 -15.97 39.71
C ARG A 108 -7.79 -15.01 40.43
#